data_AF-A0A3S5CJT4-F1
#
_entry.id   AF-A0A3S5CJT4-F1
#
_cell.length_a   1.000
_cell.length_b   1.000
_cell.length_c   1.000
_cell.angle_alpha   90.00
_cell.angle_beta   90.00
_cell.angle_gamma   90.00
#
_symmetry.space_group_name_H-M   'P 1'
#
loop_
_entity.id
_entity.type
_entity.pdbx_description
1 polymer ?
#
loop_
_entity_poly.entity_id
_entity_poly.type
_entity_poly.pdbx_seq_one_letter_code
_entity_poly.pdbx_strand_id
1 'polypeptide(L)'
;MLDEYGHAKISDMGLACDFSRKLPTAGVGTHGYMAPEVLQKGIAYGDSADWFSFGCMLYKLLRGHSPFRQHKSRDKTAIDKMTLAMVSYFFHVP
;
A
#
# COMPACT_ATOMS: atom_id res chain seq x y z
N MET A 1 9.30 6.04 13.09
CA MET A 1 9.90 7.04 13.99
C MET A 1 11.41 7.09 13.75
N LEU A 2 12.05 8.20 14.11
CA LEU A 2 13.50 8.36 14.05
C LEU A 2 14.05 8.37 15.48
N ASP A 3 15.20 7.74 15.71
CA ASP A 3 15.94 7.89 16.97
C ASP A 3 16.83 9.14 16.97
N GLU A 4 17.55 9.37 18.07
CA GLU A 4 18.44 10.52 18.24
C GLU A 4 19.62 10.56 17.25
N TYR A 5 19.95 9.41 16.63
CA TYR A 5 21.01 9.28 15.62
C TYR A 5 20.46 9.35 14.19
N GLY A 6 19.13 9.47 14.03
CA GLY A 6 18.47 9.52 12.73
C GLY A 6 18.17 8.14 12.11
N HIS A 7 18.30 7.03 12.84
CA HIS A 7 17.89 5.72 12.32
C HIS A 7 16.37 5.59 12.31
N ALA A 8 15.84 5.06 11.21
CA ALA A 8 14.42 4.82 11.06
C ALA A 8 13.97 3.49 11.66
N LYS A 9 12.83 3.52 12.35
CA LYS A 9 12.11 2.34 12.85
C LYS A 9 10.64 2.41 12.43
N ILE A 10 10.08 1.27 12.05
CA ILE A 10 8.63 1.12 11.84
C ILE A 10 7.94 1.29 13.19
N SER A 11 6.79 1.96 13.20
CA SER A 11 6.00 2.25 14.41
C SER A 11 4.52 2.11 14.07
N ASP A 12 3.69 1.97 15.11
CA ASP A 12 2.24 1.82 15.02
C ASP A 12 1.80 0.55 14.27
N MET A 13 1.79 -0.56 14.99
CA MET A 13 1.35 -1.87 14.50
C MET A 13 -0.13 -2.14 14.78
N GLY A 14 -0.95 -1.11 15.07
CA GLY A 14 -2.37 -1.29 15.40
C GLY A 14 -3.21 -1.92 14.28
N LEU A 15 -2.73 -1.85 13.04
CA LEU A 15 -3.35 -2.47 11.86
C LEU A 15 -2.62 -3.74 11.38
N ALA A 16 -1.52 -4.14 12.03
CA ALA A 16 -0.80 -5.35 11.66
C ALA A 16 -1.64 -6.59 11.98
N CYS A 17 -1.49 -7.65 11.18
CA CYS A 17 -2.27 -8.87 11.32
C CYS A 17 -1.34 -10.09 11.29
N ASP A 18 -1.45 -10.97 12.29
CA ASP A 18 -0.81 -12.29 12.26
C ASP A 18 -1.56 -13.19 11.29
N PHE A 19 -0.90 -13.54 10.20
CA PHE A 19 -1.44 -14.40 9.15
C PHE A 19 -0.93 -15.84 9.20
N SER A 20 -0.24 -16.24 10.28
CA SER A 20 0.31 -17.60 10.45
C SER A 20 -0.76 -18.71 10.41
N ARG A 21 -2.00 -18.40 10.84
CA ARG A 21 -3.12 -19.35 10.87
C ARG A 21 -4.10 -19.15 9.71
N LYS A 22 -4.32 -17.90 9.29
CA LYS A 22 -5.29 -17.54 8.27
C LYS A 22 -4.92 -16.21 7.64
N LEU A 23 -4.93 -16.15 6.31
CA LEU A 23 -4.72 -14.92 5.57
C LEU A 23 -5.90 -13.95 5.78
N PRO A 24 -5.63 -12.65 6.01
CA PRO A 24 -6.66 -11.62 6.03
C PRO A 24 -7.28 -11.40 4.65
N THR A 25 -8.55 -10.95 4.63
CA THR A 25 -9.29 -10.61 3.41
C THR A 25 -9.95 -9.23 3.47
N ALA A 26 -9.75 -8.51 4.58
CA ALA A 26 -10.33 -7.19 4.80
C ALA A 26 -9.40 -6.12 4.23
N GLY A 27 -9.97 -5.13 3.53
CA GLY A 27 -9.19 -3.99 3.04
C GLY A 27 -8.80 -3.06 4.19
N VAL A 28 -7.58 -3.21 4.69
CA VAL A 28 -7.04 -2.44 5.82
C VAL A 28 -5.76 -1.72 5.39
N GLY A 29 -5.69 -0.42 5.66
CA GLY A 29 -4.51 0.40 5.42
C GLY A 29 -4.83 1.83 5.00
N THR A 30 -3.80 2.55 4.57
CA THR A 30 -3.95 3.93 4.08
C THR A 30 -4.07 3.92 2.55
N HIS A 31 -5.13 4.55 2.02
CA HIS A 31 -5.32 4.71 0.58
C HIS A 31 -4.09 5.35 -0.09
N GLY A 32 -3.67 4.76 -1.21
CA GLY A 32 -2.45 5.15 -1.93
C GLY A 32 -1.16 4.47 -1.45
N TYR A 33 -1.27 3.56 -0.48
CA TYR A 33 -0.22 2.60 -0.10
C TYR A 33 -0.75 1.16 -0.05
N MET A 34 -2.06 0.94 0.12
CA MET A 34 -2.66 -0.39 0.07
C MET A 34 -2.40 -1.07 -1.29
N ALA A 35 -2.00 -2.33 -1.24
CA ALA A 35 -1.78 -3.14 -2.44
C ALA A 35 -3.10 -3.47 -3.15
N PRO A 36 -3.07 -3.79 -4.46
CA PRO A 36 -4.26 -4.15 -5.21
C PRO A 36 -5.03 -5.32 -4.61
N GLU A 37 -4.33 -6.34 -4.12
CA GLU A 37 -4.91 -7.51 -3.46
C GLU A 37 -5.59 -7.16 -2.12
N VAL A 38 -5.13 -6.12 -1.43
CA VAL A 38 -5.76 -5.59 -0.20
C VAL A 38 -7.05 -4.82 -0.53
N LEU A 39 -7.07 -4.10 -1.65
CA LEU A 39 -8.24 -3.34 -2.12
C LEU A 39 -9.35 -4.24 -2.68
N GLN A 40 -9.01 -5.42 -3.20
CA GLN A 40 -9.97 -6.36 -3.76
C GLN A 40 -10.73 -7.10 -2.66
N LYS A 41 -12.06 -6.90 -2.61
CA LYS A 41 -12.91 -7.52 -1.60
C LYS A 41 -12.86 -9.04 -1.69
N GLY A 42 -12.55 -9.69 -0.56
CA GLY A 42 -12.59 -11.14 -0.43
C GLY A 42 -11.35 -11.86 -0.94
N ILE A 43 -10.35 -11.15 -1.45
CA ILE A 43 -9.06 -11.72 -1.81
C ILE A 43 -8.20 -11.84 -0.55
N ALA A 44 -7.64 -13.02 -0.35
CA ALA A 44 -6.68 -13.27 0.71
C ALA A 44 -5.30 -12.70 0.32
N TYR A 45 -4.63 -12.01 1.23
CA TYR A 45 -3.32 -11.43 1.00
C TYR A 45 -2.34 -11.78 2.12
N GLY A 46 -1.05 -11.83 1.79
CA GLY A 46 0.04 -12.10 2.72
C GLY A 46 1.02 -10.94 2.80
N ASP A 47 2.30 -11.25 3.00
CA ASP A 47 3.41 -10.30 3.11
C ASP A 47 3.69 -9.50 1.82
N SER A 48 3.17 -9.94 0.66
CA SER A 48 3.24 -9.19 -0.61
C SER A 48 2.70 -7.75 -0.48
N ALA A 49 1.70 -7.56 0.38
CA ALA A 49 1.07 -6.26 0.60
C ALA A 49 2.05 -5.21 1.17
N ASP A 50 3.01 -5.64 2.01
CA ASP A 50 4.00 -4.77 2.61
C ASP A 50 5.06 -4.34 1.60
N TRP A 51 5.45 -5.22 0.67
CA TRP A 51 6.38 -4.88 -0.41
C TRP A 51 5.83 -3.81 -1.35
N PHE A 52 4.53 -3.92 -1.69
CA PHE A 52 3.86 -2.89 -2.48
C PHE A 52 3.80 -1.55 -1.73
N SER A 53 3.43 -1.60 -0.45
CA SER A 53 3.36 -0.43 0.43
C SER A 53 4.72 0.26 0.57
N PHE A 54 5.80 -0.53 0.67
CA PHE A 54 7.18 -0.05 0.71
C PHE A 54 7.57 0.66 -0.59
N GLY A 55 7.23 0.12 -1.75
CA GLY A 55 7.44 0.79 -3.04
C GLY A 55 6.72 2.14 -3.13
N CYS A 56 5.47 2.21 -2.66
CA CYS A 56 4.72 3.47 -2.57
C CYS A 56 5.37 4.49 -1.63
N MET A 57 5.88 4.02 -0.49
CA MET A 57 6.59 4.85 0.48
C MET A 57 7.88 5.41 -0.10
N LEU A 58 8.72 4.59 -0.72
CA LEU A 58 9.96 5.04 -1.37
C LEU A 58 9.67 6.08 -2.46
N TYR A 59 8.66 5.83 -3.31
CA TYR A 59 8.25 6.79 -4.31
C TYR A 59 7.87 8.13 -3.67
N LYS A 60 7.11 8.11 -2.57
CA LYS A 60 6.74 9.33 -1.85
C LYS A 60 7.95 10.05 -1.25
N LEU A 61 8.94 9.34 -0.71
CA LEU A 61 10.17 9.95 -0.20
C LEU A 61 10.92 10.70 -1.32
N LEU A 62 10.91 10.17 -2.55
CA LEU A 62 11.58 10.78 -3.70
C LEU A 62 10.78 11.90 -4.37
N ARG A 63 9.45 11.78 -4.44
CA ARG A 63 8.59 12.66 -5.26
C ARG A 63 7.68 13.59 -4.44
N GLY A 64 7.59 13.38 -3.12
CA GLY A 64 6.75 14.15 -2.22
C GLY A 64 5.25 13.78 -2.23
N HIS A 65 4.82 12.83 -3.06
CA HIS A 65 3.43 12.34 -3.12
C HIS A 65 3.37 10.83 -3.39
N SER A 66 2.25 10.17 -3.07
CA SER A 66 2.02 8.76 -3.45
C SER A 66 1.94 8.61 -4.97
N PRO A 67 2.40 7.48 -5.55
CA PRO A 67 2.36 7.24 -6.99
C PRO A 67 0.92 7.26 -7.55
N PHE A 68 -0.08 6.88 -6.75
CA PHE A 68 -1.49 6.81 -7.15
C PHE A 68 -2.30 8.04 -6.76
N ARG A 69 -1.64 9.08 -6.23
CA ARG A 69 -2.29 10.31 -5.78
C ARG A 69 -1.94 11.47 -6.70
N GLN A 70 -2.67 11.61 -7.80
CA GLN A 70 -2.52 12.74 -8.72
C GLN A 70 -3.12 14.03 -8.15
N HIS A 71 -2.48 15.17 -8.38
CA HIS A 71 -3.00 16.52 -8.09
C HIS A 71 -3.50 16.75 -6.64
N LYS A 72 -2.85 16.13 -5.64
CA LYS A 72 -3.25 16.21 -4.21
C LYS A 72 -4.70 15.75 -3.94
N SER A 73 -5.33 15.02 -4.86
CA SER A 73 -6.70 14.55 -4.71
C SER A 73 -6.91 13.86 -3.35
N ARG A 74 -8.05 14.12 -2.71
CA ARG A 74 -8.46 13.45 -1.47
C ARG A 74 -9.53 12.39 -1.71
N ASP A 75 -9.88 12.16 -2.98
CA ASP A 75 -10.83 11.15 -3.38
C ASP A 75 -10.19 9.76 -3.29
N LYS A 76 -10.56 9.06 -2.22
CA LYS A 76 -10.12 7.68 -1.94
C LYS A 76 -10.49 6.74 -3.07
N THR A 77 -11.69 6.91 -3.65
CA THR A 77 -12.19 6.06 -4.74
C THR A 77 -11.33 6.22 -6.00
N ALA A 78 -10.91 7.45 -6.31
CA ALA A 78 -10.03 7.71 -7.44
C ALA A 78 -8.64 7.08 -7.24
N ILE A 79 -8.09 7.19 -6.02
CA ILE A 79 -6.79 6.61 -5.67
C ILE A 79 -6.83 5.08 -5.76
N ASP A 80 -7.89 4.46 -5.22
CA ASP A 80 -8.06 3.01 -5.26
C ASP A 80 -8.22 2.51 -6.69
N LYS A 81 -8.98 3.22 -7.54
CA LYS A 81 -9.09 2.92 -8.97
C LYS A 81 -7.75 2.98 -9.70
N MET A 82 -6.93 4.00 -9.43
CA MET A 82 -5.59 4.11 -10.02
C MET A 82 -4.67 2.97 -9.58
N THR A 83 -4.74 2.59 -8.30
CA THR A 83 -3.97 1.47 -7.74
C THR A 83 -4.36 0.15 -8.40
N LEU A 84 -5.66 -0.12 -8.53
CA LEU A 84 -6.17 -1.32 -9.20
C LEU A 84 -5.81 -1.36 -10.70
N ALA A 85 -5.84 -0.21 -11.39
CA ALA A 85 -5.47 -0.14 -12.80
C ALA A 85 -4.01 -0.51 -13.06
N MET A 86 -3.10 -0.32 -12.10
CA MET A 86 -1.69 -0.70 -12.24
C MET A 86 -1.51 -2.20 -12.51
N VAL A 87 -2.34 -3.06 -11.88
CA VAL A 87 -2.34 -4.52 -12.13
C VAL A 87 -2.61 -4.77 -13.61
N SER A 88 -3.62 -4.10 -14.17
CA SER A 88 -3.94 -4.24 -15.60
C SER A 88 -2.80 -3.77 -16.50
N TYR A 89 -2.05 -2.73 -16.13
CA TYR A 89 -0.92 -2.24 -16.94
C TYR A 89 0.31 -3.13 -16.88
N PHE A 90 0.65 -3.72 -15.72
CA PHE A 90 1.85 -4.54 -15.56
C PHE A 90 1.70 -5.96 -16.15
N PHE A 91 0.48 -6.53 -16.15
CA PHE A 91 0.21 -7.86 -16.72
C PHE A 91 -0.15 -7.84 -18.22
N HIS A 92 -0.24 -6.68 -18.86
CA HIS A 92 -0.46 -6.54 -20.31
C HIS A 92 0.76 -6.03 -21.08
N VAL A 93 1.94 -5.95 -20.44
CA VAL A 93 3.20 -5.80 -21.18
C VAL A 93 3.64 -7.19 -21.62
N PRO A 94 3.64 -7.51 -22.93
CA PRO A 94 4.07 -8.80 -23.44
C PRO A 94 5.56 -9.07 -23.20
#